data_AF-A0A7X9EY25-F1
#
_entry.id   AF-A0A7X9EY25-F1
#
_cell.length_a   1.000
_cell.length_b   1.000
_cell.length_c   1.000
_cell.angle_alpha   90.00
_cell.angle_beta   90.00
_cell.angle_gamma   90.00
#
_symmetry.space_group_name_H-M   'P 1'
#
loop_
_entity.id
_entity.type
_entity.pdbx_description
1 polymer ?
#
loop_
_entity_poly.entity_id
_entity_poly.type
_entity_poly.pdbx_seq_one_letter_code
_entity_poly.pdbx_strand_id
1 'polypeptide(L)' 'MQSIVLKVNGKEIPLTQFPADIIMQTILGMLKALKGVEEVKEVEIKIKS' A
#
# COMPACT_ATOMS: atom_id res chain seq x y z
N MET A 1 -6.64 0.01 -13.36
CA MET A 1 -6.98 -0.63 -12.07
C MET A 1 -5.79 -0.45 -11.15
N GLN A 2 -6.00 0.03 -9.93
CA GLN A 2 -4.95 0.03 -8.92
C GLN A 2 -4.95 -1.36 -8.26
N SER A 3 -3.80 -2.00 -8.15
CA SER A 3 -3.66 -3.35 -7.59
C SER A 3 -2.72 -3.32 -6.40
N ILE A 4 -3.10 -3.97 -5.31
CA ILE A 4 -2.27 -4.13 -4.12
C ILE A 4 -1.87 -5.60 -3.94
N VAL A 5 -0.61 -5.83 -3.56
CA VAL A 5 -0.10 -7.15 -3.18
C VAL A 5 0.37 -7.07 -1.74
N LEU A 6 -0.30 -7.80 -0.84
CA LEU A 6 0.11 -7.92 0.55
C LEU A 6 0.96 -9.18 0.72
N LYS A 7 2.19 -9.03 1.20
CA LYS A 7 3.06 -10.14 1.58
C LYS A 7 3.29 -10.14 3.08
N VAL A 8 2.97 -11.27 3.72
CA VAL A 8 3.26 -11.50 5.14
C VAL A 8 4.23 -12.67 5.21
N ASN A 9 5.42 -12.44 5.77
CA ASN A 9 6.50 -13.44 5.83
C ASN A 9 6.84 -14.04 4.46
N GLY A 10 6.87 -13.21 3.41
CA GLY A 10 7.13 -13.63 2.04
C GLY A 10 5.97 -14.33 1.32
N LYS A 11 4.85 -14.61 2.02
CA LYS A 11 3.67 -15.24 1.44
C LYS A 11 2.64 -14.18 1.01
N GLU A 12 2.14 -14.31 -0.21
CA GLU A 12 1.05 -13.47 -0.71
C GLU A 12 -0.27 -13.80 0.01
N ILE A 13 -0.93 -12.76 0.50
CA ILE A 13 -2.21 -12.86 1.19
C ILE A 13 -3.30 -12.38 0.23
N PRO A 14 -4.25 -13.25 -0.17
CA PRO A 14 -5.35 -12.83 -1.02
C PRO A 14 -6.25 -11.87 -0.25
N LEU A 15 -6.60 -10.76 -0.90
CA LEU A 15 -7.49 -9.75 -0.35
C LEU A 15 -8.79 -9.72 -1.15
N THR A 16 -9.90 -9.56 -0.45
CA THR A 16 -11.16 -9.13 -1.08
C THR A 16 -11.11 -7.63 -1.35
N GLN A 17 -12.09 -7.11 -2.10
CA GLN A 17 -12.11 -5.70 -2.49
C GLN A 17 -12.09 -4.75 -1.28
N PHE A 18 -12.88 -5.01 -0.25
CA PHE A 18 -13.02 -4.11 0.89
C PHE A 18 -11.70 -3.89 1.68
N PRO A 19 -10.96 -4.94 2.11
CA PRO A 19 -9.64 -4.76 2.73
C PRO A 19 -8.61 -4.12 1.80
N ALA A 20 -8.64 -4.45 0.50
CA ALA A 20 -7.72 -3.85 -0.48
C ALA A 20 -7.94 -2.33 -0.58
N ASP A 21 -9.20 -1.89 -0.67
CA ASP A 21 -9.57 -0.47 -0.76
C ASP A 21 -9.16 0.31 0.48
N ILE A 22 -9.40 -0.25 1.68
CA ILE A 22 -9.02 0.40 2.95
C ILE A 22 -7.51 0.60 3.05
N ILE A 23 -6.73 -0.44 2.77
CA ILE A 23 -5.26 -0.37 2.87
C ILE A 23 -4.73 0.66 1.86
N MET A 24 -5.22 0.61 0.63
CA MET A 24 -4.79 1.51 -0.44
C MET A 24 -5.11 2.98 -0.13
N GLN A 25 -6.33 3.29 0.31
CA GLN A 25 -6.71 4.66 0.68
C GLN A 25 -5.89 5.19 1.85
N THR A 26 -5.62 4.34 2.85
CA THR A 26 -4.80 4.71 4.01
C THR A 26 -3.36 5.02 3.60
N ILE A 27 -2.75 4.16 2.78
CA ILE A 27 -1.38 4.37 2.29
C ILE A 27 -1.32 5.63 1.44
N LEU A 28 -2.23 5.81 0.47
CA LEU A 28 -2.26 7.00 -0.38
C LEU A 28 -2.46 8.29 0.44
N GLY A 29 -3.31 8.26 1.46
CA GLY A 29 -3.50 9.36 2.40
C GLY A 29 -2.22 9.71 3.15
N MET A 30 -1.49 8.70 3.65
CA MET A 30 -0.21 8.88 4.32
C MET A 30 0.86 9.47 3.38
N LEU A 31 0.95 8.98 2.14
CA LEU A 31 1.94 9.44 1.17
C LEU A 31 1.73 10.91 0.77
N LYS A 32 0.48 11.38 0.69
CA LYS A 32 0.17 12.80 0.40
C LYS A 32 0.76 13.77 1.42
N ALA A 33 1.01 13.32 2.64
CA ALA A 33 1.61 14.15 3.69
C ALA A 33 3.15 14.23 3.59
N LEU A 34 3.79 13.40 2.75
CA LEU A 34 5.24 13.36 2.61
C LEU A 34 5.74 14.48 1.70
N LYS A 35 6.72 15.24 2.19
CA LYS A 35 7.39 16.26 1.37
C LYS A 35 8.32 15.62 0.35
N GLY A 36 8.36 16.17 -0.87
CA GLY A 36 9.25 15.72 -1.93
C GLY A 36 8.77 14.48 -2.70
N VAL A 37 7.52 14.06 -2.50
CA VAL A 37 6.89 12.95 -3.21
C VAL A 37 5.73 13.51 -4.04
N GLU A 38 6.05 14.10 -5.19
CA GLU A 38 5.08 14.81 -6.04
C GLU A 38 4.13 13.84 -6.77
N GLU A 39 4.69 12.83 -7.45
CA GLU A 39 3.93 11.81 -8.20
C GLU A 39 4.28 10.42 -7.68
N VAL A 40 3.30 9.74 -7.05
CA VAL A 40 3.46 8.36 -6.58
C VAL A 40 3.01 7.40 -7.67
N LYS A 41 3.97 6.76 -8.35
CA LYS A 41 3.70 5.68 -9.31
C LYS A 41 3.71 4.30 -8.66
N GLU A 42 4.60 4.11 -7.69
CA GLU A 42 4.78 2.88 -6.94
C GLU A 42 5.20 3.22 -5.50
N VAL A 43 4.78 2.40 -4.55
CA VAL A 43 5.19 2.50 -3.15
C VAL A 43 5.53 1.10 -2.62
N GLU A 44 6.68 0.99 -1.95
CA GLU A 44 7.05 -0.19 -1.18
C GLU A 44 7.15 0.21 0.30
N ILE A 45 6.37 -0.48 1.16
CA ILE A 45 6.42 -0.28 2.62
C ILE A 45 6.98 -1.55 3.25
N LYS A 46 8.10 -1.42 3.98
CA LYS A 46 8.75 -2.52 4.69
C LYS A 46 8.68 -2.27 6.19
N ILE A 47 7.99 -3.14 6.91
CA ILE A 47 7.96 -3.15 8.38
C ILE A 47 8.87 -4.29 8.84
N LYS A 48 9.84 -3.97 9.69
CA LYS A 48 10.69 -4.95 10.37
C LYS A 48 10.41 -4.84 11.86
N SER A 49 10.10 -5.97 12.49
CA SER A 49 9.85 -6.10 13.93
C SER A 49 10.70 -7.23 14.48
#